data_AF-A0A2S9F5I3-F1
#
_entry.id   AF-A0A2S9F5I3-F1
#
_cell.length_a   1.000
_cell.length_b   1.000
_cell.length_c   1.000
_cell.angle_alpha   90.00
_cell.angle_beta   90.00
_cell.angle_gamma   90.00
#
_symmetry.space_group_name_H-M   'P 1'
#
loop_
_entity.id
_entity.type
_entity.pdbx_description
1 polymer ?
#
loop_
_entity_poly.entity_id
_entity_poly.type
_entity_poly.pdbx_seq_one_letter_code
_entity_poly.pdbx_strand_id
1 'polypeptide(L)'
;LRVLVEMLRDEDVQQVLDRMIVKRIAEPQWGPPIGRVLASLLQEGRQEALIQLLADRAFQWSLNAGEVIERVIERDSPTWSPRWVDSLIGDRIHRELMDFTDKVRRDPNHELRRSATKFLFEFAADLQTDEATIRKAENVKEQVMAREEVARAAETAWNAAKRILLESVDDPDSTLRARIADSVMRIGESLRDDADLRDKVDNWIVRAAEHLVSQYGAEITTIITDTIERWDAEEASRKIELHVGRDLQFIRINGTVVGSLAGLIIYTVAQLLF
;
A
#
# COMPACT_ATOMS: atom_id res chain seq x y z
N LEU A 1 2.23 1.80 22.81
CA LEU A 1 2.75 1.90 21.42
C LEU A 1 3.67 0.73 21.06
N ARG A 2 4.71 0.42 21.86
CA ARG A 2 5.60 -0.75 21.64
C ARG A 2 4.86 -2.09 21.48
N VAL A 3 3.89 -2.36 22.37
CA VAL A 3 3.09 -3.61 22.38
C VAL A 3 2.23 -3.79 21.12
N LEU A 4 1.68 -2.71 20.55
CA LEU A 4 0.87 -2.76 19.32
C LEU A 4 1.72 -3.06 18.08
N VAL A 5 3.01 -2.71 18.12
CA VAL A 5 3.95 -2.89 17.00
C VAL A 5 4.70 -4.23 17.12
N GLU A 6 4.99 -4.70 18.34
CA GLU A 6 5.55 -6.03 18.60
C GLU A 6 4.53 -7.17 18.37
N MET A 7 3.22 -6.90 18.53
CA MET A 7 2.18 -7.90 18.23
C MET A 7 1.96 -8.14 16.74
N LEU A 8 2.52 -7.31 15.86
CA LEU A 8 2.57 -7.55 14.41
C LEU A 8 3.81 -8.39 14.07
N ARG A 9 3.75 -9.68 14.38
CA ARG A 9 4.77 -10.68 14.02
C ARG A 9 5.01 -10.67 12.50
N ASP A 10 6.29 -10.76 12.11
CA ASP A 10 6.74 -10.67 10.71
C ASP A 10 6.05 -11.66 9.77
N GLU A 11 5.66 -12.84 10.26
CA GLU A 11 5.01 -13.89 9.47
C GLU A 11 3.52 -13.61 9.19
N ASP A 12 2.79 -13.01 10.14
CA ASP A 12 1.37 -12.65 9.96
C ASP A 12 1.24 -11.37 9.10
N VAL A 13 2.20 -10.45 9.23
CA VAL A 13 2.27 -9.26 8.39
C VAL A 13 2.54 -9.64 6.94
N GLN A 14 3.39 -10.62 6.64
CA GLN A 14 3.63 -11.08 5.26
C GLN A 14 2.35 -11.62 4.60
N GLN A 15 1.57 -12.47 5.28
CA GLN A 15 0.31 -12.97 4.70
C GLN A 15 -0.76 -11.88 4.56
N VAL A 16 -0.81 -10.93 5.49
CA VAL A 16 -1.73 -9.79 5.41
C VAL A 16 -1.26 -8.80 4.34
N LEU A 17 0.03 -8.55 4.17
CA LEU A 17 0.54 -7.63 3.14
C LEU A 17 0.29 -8.17 1.73
N ASP A 18 0.61 -9.44 1.52
CA ASP A 18 0.53 -10.09 0.22
C ASP A 18 -0.93 -10.26 -0.22
N ARG A 19 -1.85 -10.48 0.74
CA ARG A 19 -3.29 -10.58 0.44
C ARG A 19 -4.03 -9.23 0.47
N MET A 20 -3.57 -8.25 1.25
CA MET A 20 -4.32 -7.01 1.50
C MET A 20 -3.78 -5.79 0.75
N ILE A 21 -2.46 -5.72 0.47
CA ILE A 21 -1.88 -4.62 -0.30
C ILE A 21 -1.88 -4.94 -1.80
N VAL A 22 -1.43 -6.13 -2.19
CA VAL A 22 -1.37 -6.50 -3.62
C VAL A 22 -2.78 -6.55 -4.22
N LYS A 23 -3.73 -7.17 -3.53
CA LYS A 23 -5.12 -7.29 -4.00
C LYS A 23 -5.81 -5.93 -4.10
N ARG A 24 -5.58 -5.03 -3.13
CA ARG A 24 -6.22 -3.71 -3.08
C ARG A 24 -5.56 -2.67 -4.01
N ILE A 25 -4.29 -2.87 -4.34
CA ILE A 25 -3.60 -2.12 -5.41
C ILE A 25 -3.98 -2.67 -6.78
N ALA A 26 -4.25 -3.97 -6.92
CA ALA A 26 -4.63 -4.60 -8.18
C ALA A 26 -6.11 -4.40 -8.57
N GLU A 27 -7.01 -4.17 -7.60
CA GLU A 27 -8.46 -4.10 -7.77
C GLU A 27 -8.98 -2.85 -8.54
N PRO A 28 -8.43 -1.63 -8.38
CA PRO A 28 -8.86 -0.48 -9.19
C PRO A 28 -8.34 -0.59 -10.63
N GLN A 29 -9.10 -0.07 -11.59
CA GLN A 29 -8.53 0.24 -12.92
C GLN A 29 -7.47 1.32 -12.75
N TRP A 30 -6.25 1.02 -13.18
CA TRP A 30 -5.09 1.90 -13.09
C TRP A 30 -5.13 3.01 -14.13
N GLY A 31 -5.82 2.79 -15.25
CA GLY A 31 -5.92 3.77 -16.34
C GLY A 31 -6.32 5.18 -15.89
N PRO A 32 -7.54 5.38 -15.35
CA PRO A 32 -8.02 6.72 -15.02
C PRO A 32 -7.22 7.45 -13.90
N PRO A 33 -6.77 6.79 -12.81
CA PRO A 33 -5.87 7.42 -11.83
C PRO A 33 -4.53 7.84 -12.43
N ILE A 34 -3.87 6.98 -13.22
CA ILE A 34 -2.59 7.29 -13.86
C ILE A 34 -2.76 8.44 -14.85
N GLY A 35 -3.86 8.44 -15.62
CA GLY A 35 -4.15 9.50 -16.58
C GLY A 35 -4.32 10.86 -15.92
N ARG A 36 -4.99 10.92 -14.75
CA ARG A 36 -5.12 12.16 -13.95
C ARG A 36 -3.78 12.67 -13.42
N VAL A 37 -2.93 11.79 -12.89
CA VAL A 37 -1.59 12.16 -12.42
C VAL A 37 -0.75 12.67 -13.58
N LEU A 38 -0.74 11.95 -14.71
CA LEU A 38 -0.02 12.36 -15.91
C LEU A 38 -0.52 13.72 -16.42
N ALA A 39 -1.83 13.93 -16.49
CA ALA A 39 -2.41 15.22 -16.89
C ALA A 39 -2.00 16.36 -15.96
N SER A 40 -1.98 16.14 -14.64
CA SER A 40 -1.51 17.14 -13.67
C SER A 40 -0.04 17.50 -13.89
N LEU A 41 0.83 16.51 -14.08
CA LEU A 41 2.25 16.73 -14.34
C LEU A 41 2.49 17.46 -15.66
N LEU A 42 1.66 17.18 -16.67
CA LEU A 42 1.71 17.83 -17.98
C LEU A 42 1.27 19.29 -17.91
N GLN A 43 0.23 19.60 -17.13
CA GLN A 43 -0.22 20.97 -16.88
C GLN A 43 0.83 21.81 -16.15
N GLU A 44 1.60 21.20 -15.25
CA GLU A 44 2.72 21.84 -14.56
C GLU A 44 3.98 22.01 -15.44
N GLY A 45 3.97 21.53 -16.70
CA GLY A 45 5.10 21.65 -17.62
C GLY A 45 6.29 20.73 -17.28
N ARG A 46 6.13 19.78 -16.35
CA ARG A 46 7.24 18.93 -15.87
C ARG A 46 7.80 17.99 -16.94
N GLN A 47 7.03 17.69 -17.98
CA GLN A 47 7.45 16.87 -19.11
C GLN A 47 8.61 17.47 -19.88
N GLU A 48 8.78 18.79 -19.88
CA GLU A 48 9.81 19.45 -20.69
C GLU A 48 11.23 19.01 -20.29
N ALA A 49 11.47 18.83 -18.99
CA ALA A 49 12.73 18.34 -18.45
C ALA A 49 13.00 16.88 -18.88
N LEU A 50 11.96 16.04 -18.90
CA LEU A 50 12.07 14.65 -19.35
C LEU A 50 12.33 14.59 -20.86
N ILE A 51 11.60 15.37 -21.66
CA ILE A 51 11.79 15.48 -23.12
C ILE A 51 13.20 15.97 -23.42
N GLN A 52 13.71 16.96 -22.66
CA GLN A 52 15.08 17.44 -22.80
C GLN A 52 16.09 16.33 -22.54
N LEU A 53 15.95 15.59 -21.43
CA LEU A 53 16.84 14.48 -21.08
C LEU A 53 16.82 13.38 -22.15
N LEU A 54 15.64 13.06 -22.69
CA LEU A 54 15.52 12.09 -23.78
C LEU A 54 16.14 12.60 -25.08
N ALA A 55 15.97 13.87 -25.42
CA ALA A 55 16.60 14.49 -26.59
C ALA A 55 18.14 14.52 -26.46
N ASP A 56 18.65 14.87 -25.28
CA ASP A 56 20.08 14.82 -24.97
C ASP A 56 20.61 13.39 -25.12
N ARG A 57 19.90 12.40 -24.57
CA ARG A 57 20.30 10.98 -24.69
C ARG A 57 20.21 10.48 -26.13
N ALA A 58 19.20 10.87 -26.89
CA ALA A 58 19.04 10.51 -28.29
C ALA A 58 20.18 11.06 -29.16
N PHE A 59 20.62 12.29 -28.90
CA PHE A 59 21.79 12.87 -29.55
C PHE A 59 23.08 12.14 -29.17
N GLN A 60 23.29 11.83 -27.88
CA GLN A 60 24.47 11.06 -27.46
C GLN A 60 24.51 9.67 -28.09
N TRP A 61 23.35 9.04 -28.25
CA TRP A 61 23.25 7.78 -28.96
C TRP A 61 23.53 7.95 -30.47
N SER A 62 23.01 9.00 -31.12
CA SER A 62 23.21 9.24 -32.55
C SER A 62 24.68 9.48 -32.92
N LEU A 63 25.48 10.09 -32.03
CA LEU A 63 26.93 10.22 -32.21
C LEU A 63 27.63 8.88 -32.41
N ASN A 64 27.16 7.83 -31.72
CA ASN A 64 27.75 6.49 -31.76
C ASN A 64 26.93 5.49 -32.60
N ALA A 65 25.88 5.96 -33.28
CA ALA A 65 24.96 5.11 -34.01
C ALA A 65 25.51 4.58 -35.35
N GLY A 66 26.69 5.03 -35.77
CA GLY A 66 27.31 4.64 -37.05
C GLY A 66 27.35 3.12 -37.26
N GLU A 67 27.91 2.37 -36.29
CA GLU A 67 27.98 0.90 -36.37
C GLU A 67 26.61 0.22 -36.38
N VAL A 68 25.62 0.79 -35.70
CA VAL A 68 24.26 0.25 -35.66
C VAL A 68 23.57 0.47 -37.01
N ILE A 69 23.73 1.65 -37.59
CA ILE A 69 23.17 2.02 -38.90
C ILE A 69 23.79 1.16 -40.00
N GLU A 70 25.12 1.02 -39.99
CA GLU A 70 25.84 0.18 -40.94
C GLU A 70 25.34 -1.28 -40.89
N ARG A 71 25.23 -1.85 -39.68
CA ARG A 71 24.71 -3.22 -39.49
C ARG A 71 23.26 -3.40 -39.97
N VAL A 72 22.40 -2.41 -39.74
CA VAL A 72 21.00 -2.45 -40.20
C VAL A 72 20.94 -2.38 -41.72
N ILE A 73 21.74 -1.51 -42.34
CA ILE A 73 21.80 -1.36 -43.80
C ILE A 73 22.35 -2.63 -44.42
N GLU A 74 23.45 -3.20 -43.93
CA GLU A 74 23.99 -4.46 -44.44
C GLU A 74 22.98 -5.61 -44.36
N ARG A 75 22.13 -5.65 -43.33
CA ARG A 75 21.11 -6.68 -43.15
C ARG A 75 19.91 -6.48 -44.08
N ASP A 76 19.45 -5.24 -44.22
CA ASP A 76 18.18 -4.91 -44.87
C ASP A 76 18.38 -4.41 -46.33
N SER A 77 19.62 -4.27 -46.79
CA SER A 77 19.95 -3.83 -48.15
C SER A 77 19.50 -4.84 -49.21
N PRO A 78 18.90 -4.36 -50.32
CA PRO A 78 18.50 -5.24 -51.42
C PRO A 78 19.69 -5.96 -52.05
N THR A 79 19.49 -7.21 -52.50
CA THR A 79 20.56 -8.05 -53.08
C THR A 79 21.19 -7.47 -54.36
N TRP A 80 20.54 -6.48 -54.98
CA TRP A 80 21.02 -5.79 -56.18
C TRP A 80 21.86 -4.54 -55.87
N SER A 81 21.95 -4.12 -54.60
CA SER A 81 22.69 -2.93 -54.18
C SER A 81 24.20 -3.19 -54.09
N PRO A 82 25.04 -2.36 -54.74
CA PRO A 82 26.49 -2.38 -54.51
C PRO A 82 26.86 -1.81 -53.12
N ARG A 83 27.85 -2.40 -52.44
CA ARG A 83 28.33 -1.95 -51.10
C ARG A 83 28.73 -0.47 -51.01
N TRP A 84 29.18 0.13 -52.13
CA TRP A 84 29.50 1.56 -52.17
C TRP A 84 28.24 2.44 -52.09
N VAL A 85 27.10 1.97 -52.56
CA VAL A 85 25.80 2.67 -52.43
C VAL A 85 25.31 2.55 -50.99
N ASP A 86 25.39 1.35 -50.41
CA ASP A 86 24.98 1.08 -49.03
C ASP A 86 25.75 1.95 -48.02
N SER A 87 27.07 2.05 -48.17
CA SER A 87 27.92 2.90 -47.32
C SER A 87 27.61 4.39 -47.47
N LEU A 88 27.41 4.90 -48.70
CA LEU A 88 27.01 6.30 -48.92
C LEU A 88 25.65 6.63 -48.29
N ILE A 89 24.70 5.71 -48.37
CA ILE A 89 23.38 5.86 -47.75
C ILE A 89 23.51 5.84 -46.22
N GLY A 90 24.29 4.92 -45.65
CA GLY A 90 24.52 4.84 -44.21
C GLY A 90 25.14 6.08 -43.63
N ASP A 91 26.20 6.56 -44.28
CA ASP A 91 26.85 7.84 -43.97
C ASP A 91 25.88 9.02 -44.01
N ARG A 92 25.00 9.06 -45.01
CA ARG A 92 24.00 10.13 -45.16
C ARG A 92 22.94 10.06 -44.07
N ILE A 93 22.43 8.87 -43.77
CA ILE A 93 21.43 8.63 -42.71
C ILE A 93 22.02 8.99 -41.35
N HIS A 94 23.25 8.57 -41.06
CA HIS A 94 23.91 8.86 -39.81
C HIS A 94 24.07 10.37 -39.59
N ARG A 95 24.54 11.10 -40.60
CA ARG A 95 24.66 12.56 -40.54
C ARG A 95 23.30 13.25 -40.34
N GLU A 96 22.29 12.85 -41.10
CA GLU A 96 20.95 13.45 -40.97
C GLU A 96 20.30 13.14 -39.62
N LEU A 97 20.49 11.93 -39.09
CA LEU A 97 20.01 11.55 -37.76
C LEU A 97 20.70 12.36 -36.66
N MET A 98 22.02 12.55 -36.77
CA MET A 98 22.78 13.38 -35.85
C MET A 98 22.31 14.83 -35.90
N ASP A 99 22.18 15.42 -37.08
CA ASP A 99 21.70 16.79 -37.27
C ASP A 99 20.27 16.96 -36.76
N PHE A 100 19.39 15.99 -37.02
CA PHE A 100 18.00 16.01 -36.55
C PHE A 100 17.93 15.94 -35.01
N THR A 101 18.64 14.99 -34.40
CA THR A 101 18.67 14.86 -32.93
C THR A 101 19.27 16.08 -32.25
N ASP A 102 20.29 16.70 -32.85
CA ASP A 102 20.85 17.95 -32.33
C ASP A 102 19.88 19.15 -32.45
N LYS A 103 19.16 19.27 -33.58
CA LYS A 103 18.11 20.30 -33.76
C LYS A 103 17.00 20.15 -32.71
N VAL A 104 16.50 18.93 -32.50
CA VAL A 104 15.47 18.63 -31.48
C VAL A 104 15.96 19.00 -30.08
N ARG A 105 17.23 18.69 -29.78
CA ARG A 105 17.83 18.96 -28.47
C ARG A 105 18.05 20.45 -28.20
N ARG A 106 18.47 21.21 -29.21
CA ARG A 106 18.82 22.64 -29.10
C ARG A 106 17.62 23.57 -29.19
N ASP A 107 16.55 23.18 -29.86
CA ASP A 107 15.35 23.99 -30.02
C ASP A 107 14.21 23.48 -29.12
N PRO A 108 13.87 24.19 -28.02
CA PRO A 108 12.71 23.87 -27.19
C PRO A 108 11.37 23.92 -27.94
N ASN A 109 11.30 24.72 -29.01
CA ASN A 109 10.11 24.91 -29.83
C ASN A 109 10.03 23.97 -31.04
N HIS A 110 10.93 22.99 -31.13
CA HIS A 110 10.98 22.05 -32.25
C HIS A 110 9.65 21.32 -32.43
N GLU A 111 9.22 21.14 -33.68
CA GLU A 111 7.93 20.51 -34.03
C GLU A 111 7.77 19.13 -33.37
N LEU A 112 8.83 18.32 -33.37
CA LEU A 112 8.84 17.02 -32.68
C LEU A 112 8.52 17.12 -31.19
N ARG A 113 9.06 18.11 -30.45
CA ARG A 113 8.80 18.28 -29.01
C ARG A 113 7.35 18.68 -28.76
N ARG A 114 6.79 19.53 -29.63
CA ARG A 114 5.38 19.94 -29.58
C ARG A 114 4.46 18.76 -29.87
N SER A 115 4.76 17.98 -30.91
CA SER A 115 4.00 16.77 -31.25
C SER A 115 4.08 15.71 -30.15
N ALA A 116 5.26 15.51 -29.55
CA ALA A 116 5.41 14.62 -28.39
C ALA A 116 4.60 15.10 -27.19
N THR A 117 4.62 16.41 -26.90
CA THR A 117 3.84 16.99 -25.81
C THR A 117 2.34 16.82 -26.05
N LYS A 118 1.87 17.12 -27.27
CA LYS A 118 0.47 16.91 -27.67
C LYS A 118 0.06 15.45 -27.52
N PHE A 119 0.89 14.53 -28.01
CA PHE A 119 0.66 13.09 -27.85
C PHE A 119 0.54 12.68 -26.37
N LEU A 120 1.38 13.22 -25.49
CA LEU A 120 1.29 12.93 -24.05
C LEU A 120 -0.03 13.44 -23.44
N PHE A 121 -0.54 14.60 -23.86
CA PHE A 121 -1.84 15.10 -23.42
C PHE A 121 -3.00 14.24 -23.94
N GLU A 122 -2.97 13.87 -25.22
CA GLU A 122 -3.97 12.97 -25.82
C GLU A 122 -3.95 11.60 -25.13
N PHE A 123 -2.76 11.03 -24.93
CA PHE A 123 -2.60 9.76 -24.22
C PHE A 123 -3.11 9.84 -22.78
N ALA A 124 -2.84 10.94 -22.06
CA ALA A 124 -3.35 11.14 -20.70
C ALA A 124 -4.89 11.24 -20.65
N ALA A 125 -5.51 11.82 -21.68
CA ALA A 125 -6.96 11.87 -21.81
C ALA A 125 -7.53 10.48 -22.16
N ASP A 126 -6.95 9.79 -23.14
CA ASP A 126 -7.35 8.45 -23.56
C ASP A 126 -7.25 7.45 -22.41
N LEU A 127 -6.24 7.56 -21.56
CA LEU A 127 -6.10 6.73 -20.36
C LEU A 127 -7.24 6.93 -19.34
N GLN A 128 -7.98 8.03 -19.43
CA GLN A 128 -9.13 8.33 -18.57
C GLN A 128 -10.47 7.99 -19.21
N THR A 129 -10.59 8.12 -20.54
CA THR A 129 -11.89 8.06 -21.23
C THR A 129 -12.00 6.96 -22.29
N ASP A 130 -10.90 6.48 -22.86
CA ASP A 130 -10.91 5.46 -23.90
C ASP A 130 -10.76 4.04 -23.33
N GLU A 131 -11.79 3.22 -23.47
CA GLU A 131 -11.81 1.84 -22.98
C GLU A 131 -10.75 0.95 -23.66
N ALA A 132 -10.36 1.22 -24.90
CA ALA A 132 -9.32 0.43 -25.57
C ALA A 132 -7.94 0.70 -24.96
N THR A 133 -7.63 1.97 -24.68
CA THR A 133 -6.38 2.41 -24.05
C THR A 133 -6.32 2.00 -22.58
N ILE A 134 -7.42 2.11 -21.84
CA ILE A 134 -7.52 1.60 -20.47
C ILE A 134 -7.23 0.10 -20.45
N ARG A 135 -7.85 -0.70 -21.32
CA ARG A 135 -7.56 -2.15 -21.38
C ARG A 135 -6.10 -2.46 -21.69
N LYS A 136 -5.45 -1.71 -22.57
CA LYS A 136 -4.01 -1.88 -22.82
C LYS A 136 -3.19 -1.59 -21.57
N ALA A 137 -3.54 -0.55 -20.80
CA ALA A 137 -2.88 -0.24 -19.54
C ALA A 137 -3.09 -1.34 -18.49
N GLU A 138 -4.29 -1.90 -18.40
CA GLU A 138 -4.58 -3.04 -17.52
C GLU A 138 -3.79 -4.29 -17.92
N ASN A 139 -3.65 -4.59 -19.22
CA ASN A 139 -2.83 -5.70 -19.68
C ASN A 139 -1.34 -5.52 -19.30
N VAL A 140 -0.82 -4.29 -19.41
CA VAL A 140 0.55 -3.98 -18.98
C VAL A 140 0.68 -4.12 -17.46
N LYS A 141 -0.31 -3.67 -16.69
CA LYS A 141 -0.39 -3.89 -15.24
C LYS A 141 -0.29 -5.38 -14.92
N GLU A 142 -1.11 -6.21 -15.56
CA GLU A 142 -1.10 -7.67 -15.34
C GLU A 142 0.26 -8.28 -15.65
N GLN A 143 0.91 -7.88 -16.75
CA GLN A 143 2.25 -8.39 -17.11
C GLN A 143 3.35 -7.96 -16.13
N VAL A 144 3.23 -6.77 -15.54
CA VAL A 144 4.18 -6.28 -14.53
C VAL A 144 3.91 -6.96 -13.19
N MET A 145 2.64 -7.08 -12.79
CA MET A 145 2.24 -7.70 -11.53
C MET A 145 2.43 -9.22 -11.50
N ALA A 146 2.37 -9.88 -12.66
CA ALA A 146 2.63 -11.31 -12.77
C ALA A 146 4.12 -11.68 -12.55
N ARG A 147 5.02 -10.69 -12.45
CA ARG A 147 6.44 -10.92 -12.21
C ARG A 147 6.73 -11.05 -10.72
N GLU A 148 7.25 -12.19 -10.31
CA GLU A 148 7.68 -12.43 -8.91
C GLU A 148 8.68 -11.39 -8.40
N GLU A 149 9.47 -10.79 -9.29
CA GLU A 149 10.40 -9.72 -8.93
C GLU A 149 9.69 -8.49 -8.35
N VAL A 150 8.47 -8.18 -8.79
CA VAL A 150 7.70 -7.03 -8.30
C VAL A 150 7.18 -7.29 -6.89
N ALA A 151 6.70 -8.51 -6.62
CA ALA A 151 6.31 -8.93 -5.28
C ALA A 151 7.50 -8.87 -4.30
N ARG A 152 8.66 -9.42 -4.69
CA ARG A 152 9.89 -9.38 -3.88
C ARG A 152 10.39 -7.96 -3.61
N ALA A 153 10.29 -7.07 -4.61
CA ALA A 153 10.68 -5.67 -4.45
C ALA A 153 9.75 -4.92 -3.48
N ALA A 154 8.44 -5.15 -3.55
CA ALA A 154 7.46 -4.58 -2.63
C ALA A 154 7.70 -5.04 -1.19
N GLU A 155 7.98 -6.34 -1.00
CA GLU A 155 8.34 -6.90 0.30
C GLU A 155 9.61 -6.26 0.88
N THR A 156 10.65 -6.11 0.06
CA THR A 156 11.90 -5.47 0.48
C THR A 156 11.69 -4.01 0.88
N ALA A 157 10.90 -3.26 0.11
CA ALA A 157 10.55 -1.88 0.43
C ALA A 157 9.73 -1.77 1.72
N TRP A 158 8.79 -2.69 1.95
CA TRP A 158 8.01 -2.75 3.17
C TRP A 158 8.89 -3.01 4.40
N ASN A 159 9.81 -3.98 4.31
CA ASN A 159 10.72 -4.29 5.39
C ASN A 159 11.65 -3.11 5.71
N ALA A 160 12.11 -2.38 4.69
CA ALA A 160 12.88 -1.16 4.88
C ALA A 160 12.04 -0.05 5.55
N ALA A 161 10.80 0.16 5.11
CA ALA A 161 9.90 1.13 5.73
C ALA A 161 9.57 0.78 7.18
N LYS A 162 9.29 -0.50 7.48
CA LYS A 162 9.07 -1.00 8.84
C LYS A 162 10.29 -0.75 9.72
N ARG A 163 11.50 -1.01 9.21
CA ARG A 163 12.75 -0.74 9.93
C ARG A 163 12.90 0.74 10.26
N ILE A 164 12.72 1.61 9.27
CA ILE A 164 12.80 3.07 9.47
C ILE A 164 11.77 3.54 10.50
N LEU A 165 10.54 3.01 10.46
CA LEU A 165 9.49 3.36 11.41
C LEU A 165 9.81 2.87 12.82
N LEU A 166 10.29 1.63 12.99
CA LEU A 166 10.69 1.07 14.27
C LEU A 166 11.86 1.85 14.88
N GLU A 167 12.88 2.12 14.08
CA GLU A 167 14.07 2.87 14.46
C GLU A 167 13.71 4.33 14.84
N SER A 168 12.77 4.94 14.11
CA SER A 168 12.26 6.28 14.44
C SER A 168 11.38 6.32 15.69
N VAL A 169 10.81 5.19 16.11
CA VAL A 169 10.01 5.09 17.34
C VAL A 169 10.91 4.87 18.57
N ASP A 170 12.04 4.17 18.41
CA ASP A 170 12.99 3.91 19.49
C ASP A 170 14.02 5.05 19.69
N ASP A 171 14.21 5.97 18.72
CA ASP A 171 15.09 7.14 18.87
C ASP A 171 14.39 8.33 19.56
N PRO A 172 14.80 8.71 20.80
CA PRO A 172 14.21 9.81 21.53
C PRO A 172 14.44 11.19 20.90
N ASP A 173 15.47 11.37 20.07
CA ASP A 173 15.84 12.67 19.45
C ASP A 173 15.36 12.83 17.99
N SER A 174 14.58 11.87 17.49
CA SER A 174 14.08 11.92 16.10
C SER A 174 13.14 13.12 15.87
N THR A 175 13.52 14.00 14.93
CA THR A 175 12.68 15.12 14.46
C THR A 175 11.31 14.67 13.95
N LEU A 176 11.21 13.42 13.48
CA LEU A 176 9.96 12.83 13.01
C LEU A 176 9.04 12.53 14.20
N ARG A 177 9.56 11.95 15.28
CA ARG A 177 8.82 11.68 16.51
C ARG A 177 8.27 12.96 17.12
N ALA A 178 9.09 14.02 17.18
CA ALA A 178 8.63 15.33 17.68
C ALA A 178 7.48 15.90 16.85
N ARG A 179 7.57 15.84 15.51
CA ARG A 179 6.50 16.31 14.62
C ARG A 179 5.24 15.46 14.70
N ILE A 180 5.38 14.14 14.84
CA ILE A 180 4.25 13.22 15.01
C ILE A 180 3.58 13.49 16.35
N ALA A 181 4.33 13.59 17.44
CA ALA A 181 3.79 13.89 18.77
C ALA A 181 3.02 15.22 18.77
N ASP A 182 3.58 16.25 18.15
CA ASP A 182 2.95 17.56 18.05
C ASP A 182 1.67 17.53 17.19
N SER A 183 1.68 16.76 16.09
CA SER A 183 0.49 16.56 15.26
C SER A 183 -0.60 15.78 16.00
N VAL A 184 -0.22 14.74 16.75
CA VAL A 184 -1.15 13.94 17.57
C VAL A 184 -1.75 14.78 18.68
N MET A 185 -0.95 15.63 19.34
CA MET A 185 -1.48 16.56 20.35
C MET A 185 -2.49 17.53 19.74
N ARG A 186 -2.18 18.14 18.59
CA ARG A 186 -3.10 19.06 17.91
C ARG A 186 -4.41 18.39 17.49
N ILE A 187 -4.34 17.14 17.02
CA ILE A 187 -5.52 16.34 16.68
C ILE A 187 -6.33 16.05 17.95
N GLY A 188 -5.66 15.69 19.06
CA GLY A 188 -6.30 15.45 20.35
C GLY A 188 -6.97 16.70 20.93
N GLU A 189 -6.33 17.86 20.82
CA GLU A 189 -6.92 19.15 21.22
C GLU A 189 -8.11 19.50 20.35
N SER A 190 -7.99 19.34 19.03
CA SER A 190 -9.09 19.58 18.09
C SER A 190 -10.29 18.65 18.39
N LEU A 191 -10.04 17.38 18.67
CA LEU A 191 -11.08 16.44 19.10
C LEU A 191 -11.67 16.79 20.46
N ARG A 192 -10.88 17.29 21.41
CA ARG A 192 -11.40 17.70 22.73
C ARG A 192 -12.29 18.95 22.63
N ASP A 193 -11.91 19.89 21.78
CA ASP A 193 -12.47 21.24 21.76
C ASP A 193 -13.59 21.39 20.71
N ASP A 194 -13.65 20.52 19.70
CA ASP A 194 -14.69 20.50 18.66
C ASP A 194 -15.61 19.25 18.80
N ALA A 195 -16.88 19.48 19.11
CA ALA A 195 -17.88 18.41 19.23
C ALA A 195 -18.28 17.83 17.86
N ASP A 196 -18.37 18.64 16.82
CA ASP A 196 -18.75 18.19 15.47
C ASP A 196 -17.65 17.31 14.86
N LEU A 197 -16.38 17.63 15.15
CA LEU A 197 -15.24 16.81 14.73
C LEU A 197 -15.25 15.44 15.44
N ARG A 198 -15.54 15.42 16.75
CA ARG A 198 -15.70 14.17 17.52
C ARG A 198 -16.77 13.28 16.93
N ASP A 199 -17.95 13.82 16.71
CA ASP A 199 -19.08 13.04 16.20
C ASP A 199 -18.80 12.47 14.80
N LYS A 200 -18.06 13.20 13.97
CA LYS A 200 -17.60 12.70 12.67
C LYS A 200 -16.60 11.56 12.81
N VAL A 201 -15.64 11.68 13.72
CA VAL A 201 -14.62 10.65 13.95
C VAL A 201 -15.24 9.40 14.58
N ASP A 202 -16.13 9.54 15.56
CA ASP A 202 -16.85 8.42 16.15
C ASP A 202 -17.69 7.68 15.10
N ASN A 203 -18.46 8.41 14.29
CA ASN A 203 -19.22 7.79 13.19
C ASN A 203 -18.33 7.15 12.12
N TRP A 204 -17.11 7.64 11.93
CA TRP A 204 -16.16 7.02 11.02
C TRP A 204 -15.58 5.73 11.61
N ILE A 205 -15.21 5.73 12.90
CA ILE A 205 -14.73 4.55 13.62
C ILE A 205 -15.79 3.46 13.65
N VAL A 206 -17.05 3.80 13.95
CA VAL A 206 -18.17 2.85 13.97
C VAL A 206 -18.34 2.22 12.59
N ARG A 207 -18.38 3.02 11.51
CA ARG A 207 -18.50 2.50 10.14
C ARG A 207 -17.32 1.63 9.73
N ALA A 208 -16.11 1.98 10.13
CA ALA A 208 -14.93 1.17 9.87
C ALA A 208 -14.99 -0.18 10.60
N ALA A 209 -15.44 -0.18 11.86
CA ALA A 209 -15.63 -1.40 12.64
C ALA A 209 -16.74 -2.28 12.06
N GLU A 210 -17.89 -1.71 11.69
CA GLU A 210 -18.98 -2.42 11.01
C GLU A 210 -18.50 -3.05 9.70
N HIS A 211 -17.74 -2.31 8.90
CA HIS A 211 -17.19 -2.82 7.65
C HIS A 211 -16.22 -3.99 7.89
N LEU A 212 -15.30 -3.86 8.85
CA LEU A 212 -14.37 -4.93 9.21
C LEU A 212 -15.09 -6.19 9.71
N VAL A 213 -16.09 -6.03 10.59
CA VAL A 213 -16.88 -7.16 11.10
C VAL A 213 -17.71 -7.80 9.98
N SER A 214 -18.30 -7.01 9.08
CA SER A 214 -19.08 -7.54 7.96
C SER A 214 -18.23 -8.33 6.96
N GLN A 215 -16.98 -7.91 6.74
CA GLN A 215 -16.10 -8.49 5.73
C GLN A 215 -15.25 -9.64 6.27
N TYR A 216 -14.87 -9.59 7.56
CA TYR A 216 -13.90 -10.52 8.16
C TYR A 216 -14.41 -11.19 9.45
N GLY A 217 -15.64 -10.92 9.87
CA GLY A 217 -16.21 -11.48 11.11
C GLY A 217 -16.23 -13.02 11.12
N ALA A 218 -16.41 -13.65 9.97
CA ALA A 218 -16.32 -15.11 9.84
C ALA A 218 -14.90 -15.63 10.12
N GLU A 219 -13.86 -15.03 9.54
CA GLU A 219 -12.46 -15.41 9.78
C GLU A 219 -12.05 -15.15 11.23
N ILE A 220 -12.47 -14.03 11.83
CA ILE A 220 -12.20 -13.74 13.25
C ILE A 220 -12.84 -14.80 14.15
N THR A 221 -14.07 -15.22 13.85
CA THR A 221 -14.78 -16.26 14.60
C THR A 221 -14.06 -17.61 14.47
N THR A 222 -13.56 -17.94 13.28
CA THR A 222 -12.74 -19.15 13.07
C THR A 222 -11.45 -19.11 13.89
N ILE A 223 -10.72 -17.99 13.90
CA ILE A 223 -9.48 -17.85 14.68
C ILE A 223 -9.75 -17.98 16.19
N ILE A 224 -10.82 -17.37 16.69
CA ILE A 224 -11.20 -17.49 18.11
C ILE A 224 -11.54 -18.93 18.45
N THR A 225 -12.34 -19.60 17.59
CA THR A 225 -12.71 -21.01 17.75
C THR A 225 -11.46 -21.89 17.78
N ASP A 226 -10.58 -21.78 16.78
CA ASP A 226 -9.33 -22.53 16.69
C ASP A 226 -8.41 -22.27 17.88
N THR A 227 -8.41 -21.06 18.42
CA THR A 227 -7.59 -20.69 19.58
C THR A 227 -8.13 -21.33 20.86
N ILE A 228 -9.46 -21.32 21.06
CA ILE A 228 -10.12 -21.96 22.21
C ILE A 228 -9.96 -23.48 22.14
N GLU A 229 -10.09 -24.08 20.96
CA GLU A 229 -9.90 -25.53 20.76
C GLU A 229 -8.48 -25.99 21.06
N ARG A 230 -7.48 -25.11 20.89
CA ARG A 230 -6.08 -25.37 21.23
C ARG A 230 -5.74 -25.16 22.70
N TRP A 231 -6.67 -24.64 23.52
CA TRP A 231 -6.43 -24.54 24.94
C TRP A 231 -6.60 -25.91 25.59
N ASP A 232 -5.56 -26.35 26.30
CA ASP A 232 -5.63 -27.54 27.14
C ASP A 232 -6.70 -27.32 28.22
N ALA A 233 -7.76 -28.12 28.17
CA ALA A 233 -8.92 -28.02 29.05
C ALA A 233 -8.51 -28.06 30.53
N GLU A 234 -7.42 -28.75 30.85
CA GLU A 234 -6.93 -28.92 32.21
C GLU A 234 -6.25 -27.63 32.74
N GLU A 235 -5.55 -26.90 31.86
CA GLU A 235 -4.89 -25.64 32.18
C GLU A 235 -5.86 -24.46 32.19
N ALA A 236 -6.84 -24.46 31.28
CA ALA A 236 -7.94 -23.50 31.26
C ALA A 236 -8.82 -23.64 32.53
N SER A 237 -9.19 -24.87 32.89
CA SER A 237 -9.94 -25.17 34.12
C SER A 237 -9.19 -24.68 35.37
N ARG A 238 -7.89 -24.97 35.48
CA ARG A 238 -7.06 -24.53 36.60
C ARG A 238 -6.96 -23.00 36.71
N LYS A 239 -6.85 -22.28 35.58
CA LYS A 239 -6.83 -20.81 35.57
C LYS A 239 -8.17 -20.20 35.98
N ILE A 240 -9.28 -20.78 35.54
CA ILE A 240 -10.63 -20.36 35.93
C ILE A 240 -10.84 -20.65 37.43
N GLU A 241 -10.45 -21.82 37.92
CA GLU A 241 -10.56 -22.19 39.33
C GLU A 241 -9.71 -21.31 40.25
N LEU A 242 -8.49 -20.96 39.84
CA LEU A 242 -7.62 -20.03 40.57
C LEU A 242 -8.20 -18.62 40.68
N HIS A 243 -8.95 -18.14 39.67
CA HIS A 243 -9.53 -16.79 39.67
C HIS A 243 -10.96 -16.73 40.23
N VAL A 244 -11.74 -17.81 40.13
CA VAL A 244 -13.17 -17.87 40.49
C VAL A 244 -13.41 -18.66 41.79
N GLY A 245 -12.45 -19.47 42.24
CA GLY A 245 -12.61 -20.40 43.36
C GLY A 245 -12.95 -19.74 44.70
N ARG A 246 -12.43 -18.53 44.97
CA ARG A 246 -12.74 -17.77 46.19
C ARG A 246 -14.19 -17.28 46.22
N ASP A 247 -14.73 -16.88 45.07
CA ASP A 247 -16.08 -16.30 44.97
C ASP A 247 -17.17 -17.39 45.07
N LEU A 248 -16.91 -18.59 44.57
CA LEU A 248 -17.79 -19.75 44.75
C LEU A 248 -17.90 -20.20 46.22
N GLN A 249 -16.83 -20.03 47.01
CA GLN A 249 -16.86 -20.34 48.44
C GLN A 249 -17.73 -19.34 49.23
N PHE A 250 -17.81 -18.07 48.82
CA PHE A 250 -18.68 -17.09 49.48
C PHE A 250 -20.16 -17.46 49.39
N ILE A 251 -20.62 -18.04 48.27
CA ILE A 251 -22.00 -18.54 48.14
C ILE A 251 -22.25 -19.67 49.14
N ARG A 252 -21.29 -20.59 49.30
CA ARG A 252 -21.41 -21.73 50.23
C ARG A 252 -21.42 -21.28 51.69
N ILE A 253 -20.55 -20.34 52.06
CA ILE A 253 -20.49 -19.79 53.43
C ILE A 253 -21.73 -18.95 53.73
N ASN A 254 -22.18 -18.09 52.81
CA ASN A 254 -23.39 -17.30 53.01
C ASN A 254 -24.63 -18.20 53.12
N GLY A 255 -24.69 -19.30 52.36
CA GLY A 255 -25.76 -20.29 52.46
C GLY A 255 -25.84 -20.99 53.82
N THR A 256 -24.71 -21.38 54.40
CA THR A 256 -24.70 -22.03 55.74
C THR A 256 -24.96 -21.04 56.87
N VAL A 257 -24.48 -19.80 56.75
CA VAL A 257 -24.72 -18.73 57.73
C VAL A 257 -26.20 -18.33 57.74
N VAL A 258 -26.80 -18.07 56.57
CA VAL A 258 -28.22 -17.71 56.48
C VAL A 258 -29.12 -18.88 56.91
N GLY A 259 -28.79 -20.11 56.50
CA GLY A 259 -29.54 -21.30 56.89
C GLY A 259 -29.51 -21.57 58.41
N SER A 260 -28.35 -21.43 59.05
CA SER A 260 -28.22 -21.59 60.50
C SER A 260 -28.94 -20.49 61.29
N LEU A 261 -28.89 -19.23 60.81
CA LEU A 261 -29.62 -18.12 61.44
C LEU A 261 -31.13 -18.29 61.34
N ALA A 262 -31.63 -18.68 60.16
CA ALA A 262 -33.04 -18.96 59.94
C ALA A 262 -33.52 -20.14 60.80
N GLY A 263 -32.72 -21.21 60.87
CA GLY A 263 -33.00 -22.37 61.74
C GLY A 263 -33.06 -21.99 63.22
N LEU A 264 -32.14 -21.16 63.70
CA LEU A 264 -32.13 -20.66 65.08
C LEU A 264 -33.37 -19.82 65.38
N ILE A 265 -33.76 -18.93 64.47
CA ILE A 265 -34.95 -18.10 64.61
C ILE A 265 -36.21 -18.97 64.66
N ILE A 266 -36.36 -19.92 63.74
CA ILE A 266 -37.50 -20.84 63.71
C ILE A 266 -37.58 -21.65 65.01
N TYR A 267 -36.45 -22.19 65.47
CA TYR A 267 -36.37 -22.95 66.72
C TYR A 267 -36.75 -22.12 67.94
N THR A 268 -36.25 -20.88 68.03
CA THR A 268 -36.52 -19.97 69.15
C THR A 268 -38.00 -19.55 69.18
N VAL A 269 -38.59 -19.26 68.02
CA VAL A 269 -40.02 -18.93 67.92
C VAL A 269 -40.89 -20.14 68.27
N ALA A 270 -40.53 -21.33 67.81
CA ALA A 270 -41.24 -22.56 68.17
C ALA A 270 -41.21 -22.82 69.68
N GLN A 271 -40.07 -22.59 70.35
CA GLN A 271 -39.92 -22.78 71.80
C GLN A 271 -40.59 -21.69 72.65
N LEU A 272 -40.87 -20.51 72.10
CA LEU A 272 -41.59 -19.43 72.79
C LEU A 272 -43.11 -19.51 72.63
N LEU A 273 -43.60 -20.19 71.60
CA LEU A 273 -45.03 -20.34 71.30
C LEU A 273 -45.63 -21.65 71.83
N PHE A 274 -44.80 -22.60 72.28
CA PHE A 274 -45.19 -23.87 72.89
C PHE A 274 -44.54 -24.02 74.28
#